data_AF-A0A1Q8AU67-F1
#
_entry.id   AF-A0A1Q8AU67-F1
#
_cell.length_a   1.000
_cell.length_b   1.000
_cell.length_c   1.000
_cell.angle_alpha   90.00
_cell.angle_beta   90.00
_cell.angle_gamma   90.00
#
_symmetry.space_group_name_H-M   'P 1'
#
loop_
_entity.id
_entity.type
_entity.pdbx_description
1 polymer ?
#
loop_
_entity_poly.entity_id
_entity_poly.type
_entity_poly.pdbx_seq_one_letter_code
_entity_poly.pdbx_strand_id
1 'polypeptide(L)'
;MAHVFGLPMANHNTGSQVYTYAAVQWAASIRDYISLETITGEGGWMDQVLLLDGPYIKDGFVQVTDKPGLGIELNPDVVRAHLVPGEVWWG
;
A
#
# COMPACT_ATOMS: atom_id res chain seq x y z
N MET A 1 12.20 -15.06 10.25
CA MET A 1 13.62 -15.43 10.41
C MET A 1 14.46 -14.29 10.95
N ALA A 2 14.42 -13.06 10.40
CA ALA A 2 15.26 -11.95 10.86
C ALA A 2 15.20 -11.68 12.39
N HIS A 3 14.01 -11.79 12.99
CA HIS A 3 13.79 -11.67 14.45
C HIS A 3 14.77 -12.49 15.31
N VAL A 4 15.05 -13.76 14.95
CA VAL A 4 15.93 -14.62 15.77
C VAL A 4 17.40 -14.20 15.73
N PHE A 5 17.76 -13.29 14.83
CA PHE A 5 19.08 -12.69 14.71
C PHE A 5 19.12 -11.24 15.23
N GLY A 6 18.03 -10.75 15.83
CA GLY A 6 17.93 -9.35 16.27
C GLY A 6 18.01 -8.35 15.12
N LEU A 7 17.63 -8.77 13.90
CA LEU A 7 17.66 -7.93 12.71
C LEU A 7 16.27 -7.35 12.44
N PRO A 8 16.11 -6.03 12.61
CA PRO A 8 14.84 -5.38 12.31
C PRO A 8 14.61 -5.32 10.79
N MET A 9 13.34 -5.23 10.38
CA MET A 9 12.95 -5.28 8.97
C MET A 9 12.35 -3.97 8.50
N ALA A 10 12.68 -3.60 7.26
CA ALA A 10 12.04 -2.55 6.48
C ALA A 10 11.73 -3.10 5.09
N ASN A 11 10.64 -2.65 4.47
CA ASN A 11 10.26 -3.11 3.13
C ASN A 11 10.72 -2.12 2.07
N HIS A 12 11.32 -2.65 1.00
CA HIS A 12 11.39 -1.95 -0.27
C HIS A 12 10.00 -1.85 -0.90
N ASN A 13 9.69 -0.71 -1.51
CA ASN A 13 8.40 -0.45 -2.11
C ASN A 13 8.47 0.68 -3.16
N THR A 14 8.35 0.27 -4.42
CA THR A 14 8.12 1.15 -5.58
C THR A 14 6.79 0.81 -6.26
N GLY A 15 5.89 0.14 -5.53
CA GLY A 15 4.59 -0.30 -6.01
C GLY A 15 3.49 0.75 -5.80
N SER A 16 2.28 0.42 -6.26
CA SER A 16 1.10 1.25 -6.07
C SER A 16 0.56 1.19 -4.64
N GLN A 17 -0.50 1.95 -4.37
CA GLN A 17 -1.24 1.88 -3.10
C GLN A 17 -1.65 0.46 -2.71
N VAL A 18 -1.93 -0.43 -3.67
CA VAL A 18 -2.29 -1.84 -3.38
C VAL A 18 -1.15 -2.56 -2.65
N TYR A 19 0.09 -2.45 -3.16
CA TYR A 19 1.25 -3.05 -2.50
C TYR A 19 1.49 -2.41 -1.13
N THR A 20 1.35 -1.08 -1.04
CA THR A 20 1.52 -0.37 0.23
C THR A 20 0.58 -0.91 1.30
N TYR A 21 -0.71 -1.13 1.00
CA TYR A 21 -1.65 -1.71 1.97
C TYR A 21 -1.39 -3.19 2.28
N ALA A 22 -0.91 -3.97 1.31
CA ALA A 22 -0.44 -5.34 1.58
C ALA A 22 0.77 -5.36 2.53
N ALA A 23 1.72 -4.44 2.32
CA ALA A 23 2.88 -4.29 3.19
C ALA A 23 2.50 -3.79 4.59
N VAL A 24 1.49 -2.91 4.71
CA VAL A 24 0.96 -2.46 6.01
C VAL A 24 0.38 -3.64 6.80
N GLN A 25 -0.42 -4.51 6.17
CA GLN A 25 -0.96 -5.71 6.83
C GLN A 25 0.16 -6.66 7.28
N TRP A 26 1.17 -6.87 6.43
CA TRP A 26 2.34 -7.67 6.80
C TRP A 26 3.11 -7.04 7.95
N ALA A 27 3.44 -5.75 7.86
CA ALA A 27 4.19 -5.00 8.86
C ALA A 27 3.50 -5.02 10.24
N ALA A 28 2.17 -4.90 10.27
CA ALA A 28 1.38 -5.00 11.50
C ALA A 28 1.52 -6.35 12.22
N SER A 29 1.93 -7.41 11.51
CA SER A 29 2.16 -8.74 12.07
C SER A 29 3.61 -9.00 12.51
N ILE A 30 4.53 -8.06 12.21
CA ILE A 30 5.96 -8.17 12.52
C ILE A 30 6.31 -7.41 13.80
N ARG A 31 7.01 -8.09 14.73
CA ARG A 31 7.43 -7.47 15.99
C ARG A 31 8.50 -6.38 15.83
N ASP A 32 9.52 -6.65 15.03
CA ASP A 32 10.70 -5.79 14.89
C ASP A 32 10.67 -4.99 13.59
N TYR A 33 9.57 -4.28 13.34
CA TYR A 33 9.38 -3.48 12.12
C TYR A 33 9.91 -2.04 12.30
N ILE A 34 10.57 -1.51 11.25
CA ILE A 34 11.08 -0.12 11.25
C ILE A 34 10.19 0.77 10.40
N SER A 35 10.12 0.51 9.10
CA SER A 35 9.49 1.42 8.13
C SER A 35 9.19 0.75 6.79
N LEU A 36 8.29 1.40 6.05
CA LEU A 36 7.91 1.07 4.69
C LEU A 36 8.40 2.19 3.77
N GLU A 37 9.15 1.86 2.73
CA GLU A 37 9.39 2.79 1.63
C GLU A 37 8.06 3.14 0.93
N THR A 38 7.96 4.31 0.29
CA THR A 38 6.83 4.62 -0.60
C THR A 38 7.27 5.61 -1.66
N ILE A 39 6.72 5.44 -2.87
CA ILE A 39 6.79 6.42 -3.96
C ILE A 39 5.45 7.15 -4.17
N THR A 40 4.47 6.82 -3.33
CA THR A 40 3.09 7.33 -3.34
C THR A 40 2.85 8.14 -2.07
N GLY A 41 1.86 9.04 -2.08
CA GLY A 41 1.52 9.91 -0.95
C GLY A 41 1.86 11.38 -1.15
N GLU A 42 2.38 11.73 -2.33
CA GLU A 42 2.75 13.10 -2.72
C GLU A 42 1.72 13.74 -3.67
N GLY A 43 0.65 13.03 -4.02
CA GLY A 43 -0.38 13.41 -4.97
C GLY A 43 -0.24 12.72 -6.33
N GLY A 44 -1.20 12.96 -7.22
CA GLY A 44 -1.25 12.37 -8.57
C GLY A 44 -2.17 11.16 -8.68
N TRP A 45 -2.12 10.47 -9.81
CA TRP A 45 -3.05 9.38 -10.10
C TRP A 45 -2.77 8.10 -9.32
N MET A 46 -1.50 7.81 -8.99
CA MET A 46 -1.13 6.63 -8.21
C MET A 46 -1.72 6.67 -6.80
N ASP A 47 -1.94 7.87 -6.26
CA ASP A 47 -2.57 8.10 -4.96
C ASP A 47 -4.10 8.02 -4.99
N GLN A 48 -4.67 7.83 -6.19
CA GLN A 48 -6.11 7.70 -6.42
C GLN A 48 -6.49 6.28 -6.89
N VAL A 49 -5.55 5.33 -6.85
CA VAL A 49 -5.78 3.93 -7.24
C VAL A 49 -6.79 3.25 -6.31
N LEU A 50 -6.89 3.68 -5.05
CA LEU A 50 -7.87 3.19 -4.08
C LEU A 50 -8.96 4.21 -3.79
N LEU A 51 -10.18 3.71 -3.51
CA LEU A 51 -11.26 4.51 -2.96
C LEU A 51 -11.07 4.68 -1.45
N LEU A 52 -10.68 5.89 -1.04
CA LEU A 52 -10.35 6.23 0.34
C LEU A 52 -11.09 7.51 0.76
N ASP A 53 -11.50 7.57 2.03
CA ASP A 53 -12.22 8.73 2.59
C ASP A 53 -11.33 9.98 2.77
N GLY A 54 -10.01 9.82 2.61
CA GLY A 54 -9.02 10.89 2.76
C GLY A 54 -7.59 10.39 2.50
N PRO A 55 -6.57 11.22 2.81
CA PRO A 55 -5.17 10.83 2.69
C PRO A 55 -4.85 9.61 3.55
N TYR A 56 -4.20 8.61 2.96
CA TYR A 56 -3.82 7.37 3.68
C TYR A 56 -2.50 7.50 4.44
N ILE A 57 -1.64 8.44 4.06
CA ILE A 57 -0.44 8.79 4.81
C ILE A 57 -0.73 10.07 5.62
N LYS A 58 -0.62 9.96 6.93
CA LYS A 58 -0.79 11.07 7.87
C LYS A 58 0.43 11.15 8.78
N ASP A 59 1.11 12.30 8.77
CA ASP A 59 2.32 12.55 9.58
C ASP A 59 3.42 11.48 9.38
N GLY A 60 3.50 10.90 8.18
CA GLY A 60 4.46 9.83 7.84
C GLY A 60 4.00 8.40 8.19
N PHE A 61 2.76 8.21 8.66
CA PHE A 61 2.22 6.91 9.06
C PHE A 61 0.98 6.52 8.25
N VAL A 62 0.81 5.21 8.04
CA VAL A 62 -0.40 4.62 7.47
C VAL A 62 -1.12 3.83 8.55
N GLN A 63 -2.41 4.08 8.73
CA GLN A 63 -3.23 3.36 9.70
C GLN A 63 -3.58 1.97 9.19
N VAL A 64 -3.34 0.95 10.02
CA VAL A 64 -3.79 -0.43 9.75
C VAL A 64 -5.32 -0.46 9.79
N THR A 65 -5.94 -1.07 8.78
CA THR A 65 -7.39 -1.12 8.66
C THR A 65 -7.96 -2.30 9.46
N ASP A 66 -9.14 -2.12 10.05
CA ASP A 66 -9.92 -3.20 10.69
C ASP A 66 -10.86 -3.92 9.71
N LYS A 67 -10.89 -3.52 8.44
CA LYS A 67 -11.73 -4.15 7.40
C LYS A 67 -11.13 -5.52 6.99
N PRO A 68 -11.95 -6.50 6.58
CA PRO A 68 -11.45 -7.79 6.11
C PRO A 68 -10.49 -7.70 4.92
N GLY A 69 -9.59 -8.68 4.82
CA GLY A 69 -8.60 -8.76 3.73
C GLY A 69 -7.55 -7.66 3.84
N LEU A 70 -7.24 -7.00 2.71
CA LEU A 70 -6.36 -5.83 2.70
C LEU A 70 -7.06 -4.55 3.19
N GLY A 71 -8.40 -4.57 3.29
CA GLY A 71 -9.21 -3.43 3.72
C GLY A 71 -9.30 -2.29 2.71
N ILE A 72 -9.08 -2.59 1.42
CA ILE A 72 -9.03 -1.64 0.32
C ILE A 72 -10.10 -1.93 -0.73
N GLU A 73 -10.45 -0.91 -1.50
CA GLU A 73 -11.29 -1.01 -2.69
C GLU A 73 -10.59 -0.26 -3.83
N LEU A 74 -10.50 -0.87 -5.02
CA LEU A 74 -9.88 -0.24 -6.18
C LEU A 74 -10.80 0.86 -6.73
N ASN A 75 -10.21 1.95 -7.20
CA ASN A 75 -10.90 2.97 -7.99
C ASN A 75 -10.90 2.54 -9.47
N PRO A 76 -12.01 2.03 -10.02
CA PRO A 76 -12.02 1.47 -11.36
C PRO A 76 -11.80 2.55 -12.43
N ASP A 77 -12.16 3.81 -12.17
CA ASP A 77 -11.96 4.88 -13.15
C ASP A 77 -10.47 5.21 -13.32
N VAL A 78 -9.75 5.33 -12.21
CA VAL A 78 -8.30 5.59 -12.23
C VAL A 78 -7.54 4.40 -12.78
N VAL A 79 -7.88 3.18 -12.35
CA VAL A 79 -7.21 1.97 -12.82
C VAL A 79 -7.42 1.80 -14.33
N ARG A 80 -8.65 1.96 -14.83
CA ARG A 80 -8.94 1.87 -16.28
C ARG A 80 -8.22 2.94 -17.10
N ALA A 81 -8.13 4.17 -16.58
CA ALA A 81 -7.47 5.27 -17.26
C ALA A 81 -5.94 5.08 -17.39
N HIS A 82 -5.33 4.25 -16.54
CA HIS A 82 -3.87 4.05 -16.48
C HIS A 82 -3.47 2.60 -16.76
N LEU A 83 -4.30 1.83 -17.46
CA LEU A 83 -3.90 0.51 -17.96
C LEU A 83 -2.70 0.62 -18.91
N VAL A 84 -1.81 -0.35 -18.81
CA VAL A 84 -0.73 -0.50 -19.78
C VAL A 84 -1.35 -0.76 -21.17
N PRO A 85 -0.83 -0.15 -22.26
CA PRO A 85 -1.36 -0.39 -23.59
C PRO A 85 -1.43 -1.88 -23.94
N GLY A 86 -2.61 -2.34 -24.33
CA GLY A 86 -2.87 -3.75 -24.65
C GLY A 86 -3.45 -4.59 -23.51
N GLU A 87 -3.46 -4.07 -22.28
CA GLU A 87 -4.11 -4.73 -21.15
C GLU A 87 -5.63 -4.52 -21.15
N VAL A 88 -6.35 -5.48 -20.58
CA VAL A 88 -7.81 -5.45 -20.45
C VAL A 88 -8.19 -5.36 -18.98
N TRP A 89 -9.12 -4.47 -18.65
CA TRP A 89 -9.70 -4.42 -17.33
C TRP A 89 -10.50 -5.71 -17.05
N TRP A 90 -10.17 -6.39 -15.94
CA TRP A 90 -10.73 -7.71 -15.62
C TRP A 90 -11.88 -7.69 -14.60
N GLY A 91 -12.02 -6.63 -13.79
CA GLY A 91 -13.00 -6.56 -12.70
C GLY A 91 -12.41 -7.07 -11.41
#